data_AF-A0A3N5ZS15-F1
#
_entry.id   AF-A0A3N5ZS15-F1
#
_cell.length_a   1.000
_cell.length_b   1.000
_cell.length_c   1.000
_cell.angle_alpha   90.00
_cell.angle_beta   90.00
_cell.angle_gamma   90.00
#
_symmetry.space_group_name_H-M   'P 1'
#
loop_
_entity.id
_entity.type
_entity.pdbx_description
1 polymer ?
#
loop_
_entity_poly.entity_id
_entity_poly.type
_entity_poly.pdbx_seq_one_letter_code
_entity_poly.pdbx_strand_id
1 'polypeptide(L)'
;RWEQVVAMFPYTTLLFPPGARYSYSNPGVIFLGRIIEALSGDDYEMYVTKNILSPLGMSRSFFDRAPYHLVRHKSHSYFRTDEGLREARFDFDTGITVSNGGLNAPLGDMAKYLAFLAGDRQQASEYDGVLSRGSLEEMFRPVAKAADGEGGSGTDVQVGLSFFLERHHGLDLVAHSGNQNGFLSHFYLHAPTRTAFVVAYNTDASTKKGGGVEVTRKVDAELRDEILRLVFQELTPVGADNGSPIPNWQVRPARDKSFVGSHRADRGAAAKGARDGR
;
A
#
# COMPACT_ATOMS: atom_id res chain seq x y z
N ARG A 1 -5.33 1.25 -25.24
CA ARG A 1 -6.05 0.14 -25.89
C ARG A 1 -5.10 -1.02 -26.16
N TRP A 2 -5.60 -2.25 -26.28
CA TRP A 2 -4.78 -3.47 -26.41
C TRP A 2 -3.83 -3.46 -27.61
N GLU A 3 -4.23 -2.83 -28.72
CA GLU A 3 -3.44 -2.73 -29.94
C GLU A 3 -2.10 -2.03 -29.72
N GLN A 4 -2.03 -1.12 -28.73
CA GLN A 4 -0.78 -0.45 -28.36
C GLN A 4 0.23 -1.43 -27.77
N VAL A 5 -0.23 -2.40 -26.98
CA VAL A 5 0.62 -3.45 -26.40
C VAL A 5 1.08 -4.42 -27.50
N VAL A 6 0.16 -4.84 -28.37
CA VAL A 6 0.47 -5.73 -29.51
C VAL A 6 1.50 -5.10 -30.45
N ALA A 7 1.40 -3.79 -30.72
CA ALA A 7 2.36 -3.08 -31.56
C ALA A 7 3.79 -3.09 -31.03
N MET A 8 4.00 -3.32 -29.72
CA MET A 8 5.33 -3.41 -29.12
C MET A 8 5.93 -4.82 -29.16
N PHE A 9 5.14 -5.87 -29.43
CA PHE A 9 5.64 -7.26 -29.40
C PHE A 9 6.82 -7.54 -30.33
N PRO A 10 6.85 -7.03 -31.59
CA PRO A 10 8.01 -7.23 -32.47
C PRO A 10 9.33 -6.66 -31.92
N TYR A 11 9.25 -5.75 -30.95
CA TYR A 11 10.39 -5.06 -30.34
C TYR A 11 10.68 -5.53 -28.91
N THR A 12 9.94 -6.52 -28.42
CA THR A 12 10.07 -7.04 -27.05
C THR A 12 10.80 -8.38 -27.06
N THR A 13 11.77 -8.55 -26.18
CA THR A 13 12.49 -9.82 -26.01
C THR A 13 12.21 -10.42 -24.64
N LEU A 14 12.24 -11.75 -24.55
CA LEU A 14 12.19 -12.43 -23.26
C LEU A 14 13.51 -12.21 -22.53
N LEU A 15 13.43 -11.77 -21.27
CA LEU A 15 14.61 -11.60 -20.43
C LEU A 15 15.24 -12.95 -20.05
N PHE A 16 14.46 -14.03 -20.06
CA PHE A 16 14.85 -15.40 -19.68
C PHE A 16 13.74 -16.39 -20.05
N PRO A 17 14.03 -17.70 -20.10
CA PRO A 17 13.01 -18.73 -20.30
C PRO A 17 11.91 -18.66 -19.22
N PRO A 18 10.62 -18.82 -19.57
CA PRO A 18 9.53 -18.82 -18.58
C PRO A 18 9.78 -19.81 -17.44
N GLY A 19 9.56 -19.37 -16.20
CA GLY A 19 9.76 -20.18 -14.99
C GLY A 19 11.22 -20.31 -14.51
N ALA A 20 12.22 -19.82 -15.27
CA ALA A 20 13.63 -19.98 -14.87
C ALA A 20 14.05 -19.06 -13.70
N ARG A 21 13.47 -17.87 -13.60
CA ARG A 21 13.72 -16.88 -12.53
C ARG A 21 12.54 -15.92 -12.39
N TYR A 22 12.56 -15.09 -11.36
CA TYR A 22 11.59 -14.01 -11.17
C TYR A 22 12.16 -12.66 -11.63
N SER A 23 11.29 -11.82 -12.19
CA SER A 23 11.53 -10.40 -12.43
C SER A 23 10.18 -9.69 -12.43
N TYR A 24 10.06 -8.61 -11.66
CA TYR A 24 8.83 -7.83 -11.59
C TYR A 24 8.46 -7.28 -12.97
N SER A 25 7.20 -7.43 -13.37
CA SER A 25 6.75 -7.08 -14.73
C SER A 25 5.36 -6.48 -14.71
N ASN A 26 5.30 -5.15 -14.78
CA ASN A 26 4.05 -4.42 -15.03
C ASN A 26 3.33 -4.90 -16.30
N PRO A 27 4.02 -5.16 -17.44
CA PRO A 27 3.39 -5.81 -18.59
C PRO A 27 2.74 -7.15 -18.26
N GLY A 28 3.35 -7.97 -17.41
CA GLY A 28 2.78 -9.24 -16.94
C GLY A 28 1.40 -9.07 -16.30
N VAL A 29 1.22 -8.05 -15.46
CA VAL A 29 -0.07 -7.74 -14.82
C VAL A 29 -1.09 -7.18 -15.82
N ILE A 30 -0.63 -6.49 -16.87
CA ILE A 30 -1.49 -6.06 -17.99
C ILE A 30 -2.06 -7.28 -18.74
N PHE A 31 -1.23 -8.30 -19.00
CA PHE A 31 -1.71 -9.55 -19.60
C PHE A 31 -2.74 -10.25 -18.71
N LEU A 32 -2.54 -10.29 -17.39
CA LEU A 32 -3.52 -10.86 -16.46
C LEU A 32 -4.86 -10.10 -16.51
N GLY A 33 -4.83 -8.77 -16.54
CA GLY A 33 -6.03 -7.96 -16.75
C GLY A 33 -6.75 -8.33 -18.05
N ARG A 34 -6.00 -8.50 -19.14
CA ARG A 34 -6.55 -8.92 -20.44
C ARG A 34 -7.17 -10.32 -20.41
N ILE A 35 -6.58 -11.25 -19.66
CA ILE A 35 -7.13 -12.60 -19.48
C ILE A 35 -8.47 -12.53 -18.74
N ILE A 36 -8.57 -11.71 -17.70
CA ILE A 36 -9.84 -11.50 -16.98
C ILE A 36 -10.92 -10.98 -17.94
N GLU A 37 -10.62 -9.97 -18.75
CA GLU A 37 -11.57 -9.44 -19.74
C GLU A 37 -12.00 -10.51 -20.74
N ALA A 38 -11.05 -11.27 -21.29
CA ALA A 38 -11.33 -12.29 -22.30
C ALA A 38 -12.19 -13.45 -21.77
N LEU A 39 -12.02 -13.82 -20.50
CA LEU A 39 -12.75 -14.93 -19.88
C LEU A 39 -14.10 -14.52 -19.28
N SER A 40 -14.19 -13.31 -18.73
CA SER A 40 -15.41 -12.82 -18.09
C SER A 40 -16.36 -12.08 -19.04
N GLY A 41 -15.83 -11.46 -20.08
CA GLY A 41 -16.57 -10.53 -20.94
C GLY A 41 -16.81 -9.14 -20.34
N ASP A 42 -16.41 -8.92 -19.08
CA ASP A 42 -16.47 -7.62 -18.40
C ASP A 42 -15.14 -6.87 -18.62
N ASP A 43 -15.18 -5.54 -18.74
CA ASP A 43 -13.96 -4.72 -18.66
C ASP A 43 -13.27 -4.95 -17.30
N TYR A 44 -11.93 -4.88 -17.26
CA TYR A 44 -11.17 -5.23 -16.05
C TYR A 44 -11.64 -4.45 -14.81
N GLU A 45 -11.83 -3.13 -14.92
CA GLU A 45 -12.27 -2.26 -13.83
C GLU A 45 -13.66 -2.65 -13.33
N MET A 46 -14.55 -3.02 -14.25
CA MET A 46 -15.91 -3.45 -13.94
C MET A 46 -15.90 -4.81 -13.24
N TYR A 47 -15.07 -5.75 -13.72
CA TYR A 47 -14.91 -7.05 -13.09
C TYR A 47 -14.39 -6.90 -11.65
N VAL A 48 -13.34 -6.12 -11.42
CA VAL A 48 -12.78 -5.88 -10.07
C VAL A 48 -13.80 -5.18 -9.19
N THR A 49 -14.50 -4.17 -9.72
CA THR A 49 -15.53 -3.45 -8.94
C THR A 49 -16.67 -4.37 -8.51
N LYS A 50 -17.17 -5.21 -9.42
CA LYS A 50 -18.31 -6.12 -9.20
C LYS A 50 -17.96 -7.31 -8.31
N ASN A 51 -16.80 -7.91 -8.50
CA ASN A 51 -16.46 -9.20 -7.89
C ASN A 51 -15.53 -9.07 -6.67
N ILE A 52 -14.89 -7.92 -6.47
CA ILE A 52 -13.96 -7.69 -5.34
C ILE A 52 -14.38 -6.48 -4.52
N LEU A 53 -14.43 -5.28 -5.12
CA LEU A 53 -14.63 -4.05 -4.35
C LEU A 53 -16.04 -3.99 -3.73
N SER A 54 -17.08 -4.28 -4.51
CA SER A 54 -18.46 -4.19 -4.03
C SER A 54 -18.77 -5.24 -2.95
N PRO A 55 -18.42 -6.54 -3.10
CA PRO A 55 -18.64 -7.54 -2.05
C PRO A 55 -17.86 -7.24 -0.77
N LEU A 56 -16.67 -6.65 -0.87
CA LEU A 56 -15.88 -6.20 0.28
C LEU A 56 -16.33 -4.84 0.84
N GLY A 57 -17.39 -4.24 0.29
CA GLY A 57 -17.92 -2.95 0.73
C GLY A 57 -16.97 -1.76 0.50
N MET A 58 -16.01 -1.88 -0.42
CA MET A 58 -15.04 -0.85 -0.79
C MET A 58 -15.66 0.22 -1.73
N SER A 59 -16.75 0.83 -1.27
CA SER A 59 -17.60 1.74 -2.05
C SER A 59 -17.00 3.11 -2.38
N ARG A 60 -15.83 3.44 -1.82
CA ARG A 60 -15.10 4.70 -2.10
C ARG A 60 -13.85 4.46 -2.93
N SER A 61 -13.59 3.21 -3.31
CA SER A 61 -12.51 2.85 -4.23
C SER A 61 -12.99 2.90 -5.67
N PHE A 62 -12.13 3.37 -6.57
CA PHE A 62 -12.45 3.54 -8.00
C PHE A 62 -11.18 3.49 -8.84
N PHE A 63 -11.32 3.26 -10.14
CA PHE A 63 -10.20 3.33 -11.08
C PHE A 63 -10.07 4.73 -11.70
N ASP A 64 -8.83 5.19 -11.85
CA ASP A 64 -8.43 6.42 -12.53
C ASP A 64 -9.16 7.70 -12.08
N ARG A 65 -10.21 8.09 -12.80
CA ARG A 65 -10.91 9.35 -12.61
C ARG A 65 -11.95 9.22 -11.50
N ALA A 66 -11.88 10.12 -10.53
CA ALA A 66 -12.82 10.11 -9.42
C ALA A 66 -14.27 10.34 -9.90
N PRO A 67 -15.23 9.52 -9.43
CA PRO A 67 -16.65 9.83 -9.55
C PRO A 67 -16.94 11.21 -8.93
N TYR A 68 -17.88 11.97 -9.52
CA TYR A 68 -18.15 13.37 -9.13
C TYR A 68 -18.36 13.55 -7.61
N HIS A 69 -19.00 12.58 -6.95
CA HIS A 69 -19.31 12.64 -5.53
C HIS A 69 -18.10 12.32 -4.62
N LEU A 70 -17.03 11.74 -5.19
CA LEU A 70 -15.77 11.41 -4.51
C LEU A 70 -14.63 12.38 -4.81
N VAL A 71 -14.72 13.21 -5.87
CA VAL A 71 -13.66 14.15 -6.26
C VAL A 71 -13.13 14.97 -5.08
N ARG A 72 -14.02 15.56 -4.26
CA ARG A 72 -13.64 16.37 -3.09
C ARG A 72 -12.91 15.62 -1.98
N HIS A 73 -12.96 14.29 -2.01
CA HIS A 73 -12.34 13.40 -1.02
C HIS A 73 -11.03 12.78 -1.53
N LYS A 74 -10.72 12.95 -2.83
CA LYS A 74 -9.48 12.45 -3.43
C LYS A 74 -8.34 13.37 -3.02
N SER A 75 -7.25 12.78 -2.55
CA SER A 75 -6.04 13.53 -2.21
C SER A 75 -5.35 14.02 -3.48
N HIS A 76 -4.73 15.19 -3.40
CA HIS A 76 -3.71 15.60 -4.36
C HIS A 76 -2.39 14.90 -4.00
N SER A 77 -1.56 14.64 -5.01
CA SER A 77 -0.20 14.12 -4.82
C SER A 77 0.86 15.09 -5.30
N TYR A 78 2.08 14.89 -4.82
CA TYR A 78 3.17 15.83 -5.02
C TYR A 78 4.49 15.12 -5.23
N PHE A 79 5.39 15.81 -5.94
CA PHE A 79 6.80 15.51 -6.00
C PHE A 79 7.57 16.61 -5.26
N ARG A 80 8.44 16.23 -4.33
CA ARG A 80 9.34 17.14 -3.62
C ARG A 80 10.76 16.93 -4.11
N THR A 81 11.37 17.96 -4.67
CA THR A 81 12.78 17.96 -5.07
C THR A 81 13.53 19.15 -4.48
N ASP A 82 14.83 19.25 -4.76
CA ASP A 82 15.64 20.43 -4.43
C ASP A 82 15.10 21.73 -5.06
N GLU A 83 14.29 21.62 -6.13
CA GLU A 83 13.67 22.75 -6.83
C GLU A 83 12.36 23.21 -6.15
N GLY A 84 11.78 22.39 -5.26
CA GLY A 84 10.55 22.73 -4.54
C GLY A 84 9.50 21.63 -4.54
N LEU A 85 8.26 22.00 -4.20
CA LEU A 85 7.09 21.13 -4.26
C LEU A 85 6.41 21.32 -5.60
N ARG A 86 6.12 20.24 -6.31
CA ARG A 86 5.31 20.25 -7.53
C ARG A 86 4.15 19.30 -7.37
N GLU A 87 2.94 19.79 -7.61
CA GLU A 87 1.76 18.94 -7.67
C GLU A 87 1.84 17.99 -8.89
N ALA A 88 1.41 16.76 -8.69
CA ALA A 88 1.28 15.76 -9.75
C ALA A 88 -0.06 15.93 -10.49
N ARG A 89 -0.29 15.15 -11.55
CA ARG A 89 -1.54 15.25 -12.31
C ARG A 89 -2.70 14.67 -11.47
N PHE A 90 -3.71 15.49 -11.15
CA PHE A 90 -4.80 15.07 -10.26
C PHE A 90 -5.61 13.87 -10.78
N ASP A 91 -6.09 13.95 -12.02
CA ASP A 91 -6.76 12.83 -12.70
C ASP A 91 -5.86 12.30 -13.81
N PHE A 92 -5.25 11.15 -13.51
CA PHE A 92 -4.44 10.37 -14.42
C PHE A 92 -5.27 9.19 -14.92
N ASP A 93 -5.25 9.00 -16.25
CA ASP A 93 -5.88 7.88 -16.93
C ASP A 93 -4.76 6.88 -17.27
N THR A 94 -4.86 5.68 -16.71
CA THR A 94 -3.86 4.63 -16.89
C THR A 94 -4.07 3.86 -18.20
N GLY A 95 -5.24 3.98 -18.82
CA GLY A 95 -5.57 3.34 -20.08
C GLY A 95 -5.32 1.84 -20.03
N ILE A 96 -4.51 1.32 -20.98
CA ILE A 96 -4.23 -0.13 -21.04
C ILE A 96 -3.41 -0.66 -19.86
N THR A 97 -2.87 0.22 -19.01
CA THR A 97 -2.09 -0.18 -17.84
C THR A 97 -2.92 -0.23 -16.56
N VAL A 98 -4.23 -0.02 -16.61
CA VAL A 98 -5.12 0.08 -15.44
C VAL A 98 -4.99 -1.06 -14.44
N SER A 99 -4.77 -2.29 -14.93
CA SER A 99 -4.64 -3.47 -14.06
C SER A 99 -3.37 -3.50 -13.20
N ASN A 100 -2.34 -2.72 -13.53
CA ASN A 100 -1.10 -2.70 -12.75
C ASN A 100 -1.04 -1.58 -11.70
N GLY A 101 -1.97 -0.62 -11.70
CA GLY A 101 -1.86 0.52 -10.79
C GLY A 101 -2.91 1.63 -10.96
N GLY A 102 -4.09 1.34 -11.50
CA GLY A 102 -5.17 2.34 -11.67
C GLY A 102 -6.10 2.49 -10.48
N LEU A 103 -6.04 1.58 -9.49
CA LEU A 103 -6.95 1.61 -8.34
C LEU A 103 -6.59 2.75 -7.38
N ASN A 104 -7.57 3.61 -7.12
CA ASN A 104 -7.55 4.62 -6.07
C ASN A 104 -8.43 4.13 -4.93
N ALA A 105 -7.87 3.99 -3.72
CA ALA A 105 -8.61 3.49 -2.56
C ALA A 105 -8.25 4.29 -1.29
N PRO A 106 -9.24 4.81 -0.54
CA PRO A 106 -8.96 5.39 0.77
C PRO A 106 -8.57 4.30 1.77
N LEU A 107 -7.82 4.67 2.82
CA LEU A 107 -7.35 3.73 3.84
C LEU A 107 -8.48 2.92 4.51
N GLY A 108 -9.68 3.52 4.66
CA GLY A 108 -10.84 2.82 5.23
C GLY A 108 -11.36 1.66 4.37
N ASP A 109 -11.21 1.74 3.04
CA ASP A 109 -11.55 0.63 2.15
C ASP A 109 -10.41 -0.37 2.04
N MET A 110 -9.15 0.10 2.04
CA MET A 110 -7.99 -0.80 2.12
C MET A 110 -7.97 -1.61 3.42
N ALA A 111 -8.46 -1.07 4.54
CA ALA A 111 -8.63 -1.83 5.78
C ALA A 111 -9.60 -3.02 5.63
N LYS A 112 -10.66 -2.88 4.82
CA LYS A 112 -11.59 -3.98 4.51
C LYS A 112 -10.91 -5.04 3.64
N TYR A 113 -10.15 -4.60 2.64
CA TYR A 113 -9.34 -5.51 1.82
C TYR A 113 -8.32 -6.28 2.66
N LEU A 114 -7.64 -5.62 3.60
CA LEU A 114 -6.72 -6.28 4.53
C LEU A 114 -7.42 -7.24 5.49
N ALA A 115 -8.62 -6.90 5.99
CA ALA A 115 -9.42 -7.82 6.80
C ALA A 115 -9.83 -9.09 6.02
N PHE A 116 -10.13 -8.94 4.72
CA PHE A 116 -10.34 -10.04 3.80
C PHE A 116 -9.09 -10.89 3.61
N LEU A 117 -7.93 -10.29 3.33
CA LEU A 117 -6.67 -11.03 3.20
C LEU A 117 -6.29 -11.75 4.50
N ALA A 118 -6.45 -11.09 5.65
CA ALA A 118 -6.21 -11.67 6.98
C ALA A 118 -7.21 -12.78 7.34
N GLY A 119 -8.35 -12.85 6.65
CA GLY A 119 -9.38 -13.86 6.90
C GLY A 119 -10.13 -13.62 8.21
N ASP A 120 -10.64 -12.41 8.43
CA ASP A 120 -11.56 -12.12 9.54
C ASP A 120 -12.72 -13.14 9.54
N ARG A 121 -12.86 -13.86 10.66
CA ARG A 121 -13.80 -14.98 10.80
C ARG A 121 -15.25 -14.51 10.84
N GLN A 122 -15.49 -13.26 11.21
CA GLN A 122 -16.86 -12.72 11.30
C GLN A 122 -17.51 -12.53 9.92
N GLN A 123 -16.70 -12.45 8.86
CA GLN A 123 -17.15 -12.21 7.48
C GLN A 123 -16.75 -13.36 6.54
N ALA A 124 -16.47 -14.54 7.08
CA ALA A 124 -15.95 -15.67 6.31
C ALA A 124 -16.87 -16.07 5.15
N SER A 125 -18.19 -16.05 5.36
CA SER A 125 -19.20 -16.37 4.34
C SER A 125 -19.17 -15.40 3.16
N GLU A 126 -19.08 -14.10 3.44
CA GLU A 126 -19.01 -13.06 2.43
C GLU A 126 -17.69 -13.14 1.65
N TYR A 127 -16.59 -13.41 2.37
CA TYR A 127 -15.26 -13.53 1.78
C TYR A 127 -15.11 -14.73 0.86
N ASP A 128 -15.70 -15.88 1.20
CA ASP A 128 -15.69 -17.06 0.33
C ASP A 128 -16.45 -16.83 -0.98
N GLY A 129 -17.37 -15.86 -1.02
CA GLY A 129 -18.01 -15.39 -2.25
C GLY A 129 -17.09 -14.56 -3.17
N VAL A 130 -16.00 -13.98 -2.61
CA VAL A 130 -14.97 -13.24 -3.38
C VAL A 130 -13.87 -14.16 -3.83
N LEU A 131 -13.22 -14.85 -2.88
CA LEU A 131 -12.19 -15.84 -3.13
C LEU A 131 -12.06 -16.74 -1.90
N SER A 132 -12.08 -18.05 -2.12
CA SER A 132 -11.98 -19.02 -1.04
C SER A 132 -10.71 -18.82 -0.21
N ARG A 133 -10.78 -19.18 1.08
CA ARG A 133 -9.58 -19.13 1.94
C ARG A 133 -8.41 -19.94 1.42
N GLY A 134 -8.66 -21.13 0.87
CA GLY A 134 -7.61 -21.98 0.31
C GLY A 134 -6.89 -21.34 -0.88
N SER A 135 -7.61 -20.62 -1.74
CA SER A 135 -7.02 -19.88 -2.86
C SER A 135 -6.15 -18.70 -2.40
N LEU A 136 -6.56 -17.97 -1.36
CA LEU A 136 -5.72 -16.91 -0.78
C LEU A 136 -4.46 -17.48 -0.14
N GLU A 137 -4.58 -18.59 0.60
CA GLU A 137 -3.42 -19.27 1.17
C GLU A 137 -2.46 -19.80 0.09
N GLU A 138 -2.98 -20.24 -1.06
CA GLU A 138 -2.17 -20.57 -2.23
C GLU A 138 -1.43 -19.35 -2.79
N MET A 139 -2.09 -18.19 -2.89
CA MET A 139 -1.45 -16.94 -3.35
C MET A 139 -0.29 -16.51 -2.44
N PHE A 140 -0.32 -16.88 -1.15
CA PHE A 140 0.72 -16.57 -0.17
C PHE A 140 1.85 -17.61 -0.13
N ARG A 141 1.79 -18.68 -0.93
CA ARG A 141 2.88 -19.66 -0.99
C ARG A 141 4.02 -19.14 -1.86
N PRO A 142 5.28 -19.38 -1.46
CA PRO A 142 6.41 -19.07 -2.31
C PRO A 142 6.38 -19.82 -3.63
N VAL A 143 6.56 -19.08 -4.73
CA VAL A 143 6.69 -19.60 -6.10
C VAL A 143 8.11 -19.41 -6.62
N ALA A 144 8.76 -18.29 -6.29
CA ALA A 144 10.13 -18.02 -6.72
C ALA A 144 10.88 -17.12 -5.73
N LYS A 145 12.21 -17.14 -5.79
CA LYS A 145 13.06 -16.16 -5.10
C LYS A 145 13.10 -14.85 -5.90
N ALA A 146 13.09 -13.73 -5.20
CA ALA A 146 13.30 -12.41 -5.77
C ALA A 146 14.63 -11.82 -5.26
N ALA A 147 15.25 -10.97 -6.07
CA ALA A 147 16.48 -10.27 -5.67
C ALA A 147 16.19 -9.16 -4.66
N ASP A 148 15.13 -8.40 -4.91
CA ASP A 148 14.67 -7.30 -4.07
C ASP A 148 13.19 -7.49 -3.73
N GLY A 149 12.83 -7.15 -2.49
CA GLY A 149 11.45 -7.07 -2.02
C GLY A 149 10.93 -5.64 -2.03
N GLU A 150 9.76 -5.46 -1.45
CA GLU A 150 9.15 -4.18 -1.18
C GLU A 150 10.06 -3.31 -0.32
N GLY A 151 10.44 -2.15 -0.87
CA GLY A 151 11.33 -1.20 -0.20
C GLY A 151 12.80 -1.65 -0.07
N GLY A 152 13.18 -2.81 -0.63
CA GLY A 152 14.58 -3.25 -0.75
C GLY A 152 15.30 -3.59 0.57
N SER A 153 14.57 -3.74 1.68
CA SER A 153 15.17 -3.95 3.01
C SER A 153 14.74 -5.22 3.72
N GLY A 154 13.81 -5.99 3.15
CA GLY A 154 13.44 -7.32 3.65
C GLY A 154 14.53 -8.36 3.37
N THR A 155 14.54 -9.42 4.19
CA THR A 155 15.43 -10.58 3.98
C THR A 155 14.62 -11.78 3.47
N ASP A 156 15.30 -12.75 2.86
CA ASP A 156 14.68 -13.98 2.32
C ASP A 156 13.50 -13.69 1.38
N VAL A 157 13.68 -12.71 0.48
CA VAL A 157 12.61 -12.21 -0.37
C VAL A 157 12.20 -13.29 -1.37
N GLN A 158 10.92 -13.63 -1.31
CA GLN A 158 10.26 -14.56 -2.21
C GLN A 158 9.00 -13.89 -2.77
N VAL A 159 8.41 -14.51 -3.77
CA VAL A 159 7.14 -14.05 -4.35
C VAL A 159 6.13 -15.18 -4.39
N GLY A 160 4.90 -14.86 -4.01
CA GLY A 160 3.73 -15.67 -4.27
C GLY A 160 3.00 -15.20 -5.53
N LEU A 161 1.70 -15.46 -5.60
CA LEU A 161 0.86 -14.97 -6.70
C LEU A 161 0.45 -13.53 -6.42
N SER A 162 1.15 -12.58 -7.05
CA SER A 162 0.92 -11.13 -6.88
C SER A 162 1.19 -10.58 -5.46
N PHE A 163 2.01 -11.28 -4.67
CA PHE A 163 2.48 -10.79 -3.36
C PHE A 163 3.97 -11.04 -3.20
N PHE A 164 4.64 -10.14 -2.49
CA PHE A 164 5.97 -10.41 -1.94
C PHE A 164 5.85 -11.11 -0.60
N LEU A 165 6.80 -11.99 -0.33
CA LEU A 165 6.94 -12.71 0.91
C LEU A 165 8.31 -12.34 1.48
N GLU A 166 8.30 -11.66 2.62
CA GLU A 166 9.49 -11.04 3.18
C GLU A 166 9.63 -11.36 4.66
N ARG A 167 10.88 -11.54 5.08
CA ARG A 167 11.21 -11.65 6.50
C ARG A 167 11.73 -10.34 7.04
N HIS A 168 11.02 -9.79 8.03
CA HIS A 168 11.41 -8.59 8.80
C HIS A 168 11.37 -8.92 10.28
N HIS A 169 12.45 -8.63 11.01
CA HIS A 169 12.54 -8.86 12.46
C HIS A 169 12.13 -10.29 12.93
N GLY A 170 12.37 -11.30 12.08
CA GLY A 170 12.01 -12.70 12.36
C GLY A 170 10.55 -13.07 12.02
N LEU A 171 9.75 -12.14 11.50
CA LEU A 171 8.37 -12.36 11.08
C LEU A 171 8.30 -12.59 9.57
N ASP A 172 7.53 -13.59 9.16
CA ASP A 172 7.23 -13.87 7.75
C ASP A 172 5.96 -13.12 7.34
N LEU A 173 6.10 -12.18 6.41
CA LEU A 173 5.06 -11.24 6.06
C LEU A 173 4.69 -11.37 4.58
N VAL A 174 3.38 -11.29 4.32
CA VAL A 174 2.83 -11.09 2.97
C VAL A 174 2.73 -9.58 2.73
N ALA A 175 3.27 -9.10 1.62
CA ALA A 175 3.41 -7.67 1.36
C ALA A 175 3.11 -7.30 -0.08
N HIS A 176 2.78 -6.02 -0.28
CA HIS A 176 2.80 -5.36 -1.58
C HIS A 176 2.98 -3.85 -1.36
N SER A 177 3.70 -3.18 -2.27
CA SER A 177 3.83 -1.73 -2.30
C SER A 177 3.37 -1.13 -3.62
N GLY A 178 3.28 0.19 -3.65
CA GLY A 178 2.92 0.96 -4.82
C GLY A 178 3.71 2.26 -4.86
N ASN A 179 4.12 2.66 -6.06
CA ASN A 179 4.51 4.03 -6.37
C ASN A 179 3.82 4.42 -7.67
N GLN A 180 2.95 5.42 -7.61
CA GLN A 180 2.24 5.92 -8.77
C GLN A 180 1.93 7.41 -8.59
N ASN A 181 2.32 8.23 -9.57
CA ASN A 181 1.92 9.63 -9.65
C ASN A 181 2.14 10.43 -8.34
N GLY A 182 3.27 10.23 -7.67
CA GLY A 182 3.62 10.92 -6.41
C GLY A 182 2.97 10.33 -5.15
N PHE A 183 2.16 9.29 -5.28
CA PHE A 183 1.71 8.47 -4.16
C PHE A 183 2.67 7.31 -3.93
N LEU A 184 2.92 7.01 -2.66
CA LEU A 184 3.57 5.79 -2.22
C LEU A 184 2.64 5.08 -1.25
N SER A 185 2.62 3.76 -1.28
CA SER A 185 1.88 2.97 -0.30
C SER A 185 2.50 1.62 -0.10
N HIS A 186 2.29 1.02 1.06
CA HIS A 186 2.57 -0.39 1.28
C HIS A 186 1.58 -0.97 2.28
N PHE A 187 1.43 -2.29 2.25
CA PHE A 187 0.84 -3.03 3.35
C PHE A 187 1.68 -4.26 3.67
N TYR A 188 1.57 -4.70 4.92
CA TYR A 188 2.11 -5.98 5.38
C TYR A 188 1.02 -6.72 6.15
N LEU A 189 0.99 -8.04 5.96
CA LEU A 189 0.10 -8.99 6.63
C LEU A 189 0.95 -10.09 7.27
N HIS A 190 0.78 -10.28 8.56
CA HIS A 190 1.26 -11.47 9.26
C HIS A 190 0.11 -12.48 9.32
N ALA A 191 0.09 -13.43 8.38
CA ALA A 191 -0.98 -14.40 8.23
C ALA A 191 -1.26 -15.25 9.49
N PRO A 192 -0.24 -15.71 10.26
CA PRO A 192 -0.47 -16.50 11.47
C PRO A 192 -1.30 -15.77 12.53
N THR A 193 -1.02 -14.48 12.78
CA THR A 193 -1.78 -13.68 13.76
C THR A 193 -2.98 -12.99 13.15
N ARG A 194 -3.14 -13.03 11.82
CA ARG A 194 -4.19 -12.32 11.07
C ARG A 194 -4.16 -10.81 11.31
N THR A 195 -2.97 -10.27 11.47
CA THR A 195 -2.75 -8.84 11.72
C THR A 195 -2.13 -8.21 10.48
N ALA A 196 -2.64 -7.05 10.07
CA ALA A 196 -2.12 -6.32 8.93
C ALA A 196 -2.14 -4.82 9.18
N PHE A 197 -1.33 -4.08 8.43
CA PHE A 197 -1.36 -2.63 8.40
C PHE A 197 -1.13 -2.12 6.98
N VAL A 198 -1.56 -0.89 6.72
CA VAL A 198 -1.34 -0.16 5.47
C VAL A 198 -0.87 1.26 5.79
N VAL A 199 0.09 1.74 5.01
CA VAL A 199 0.57 3.12 5.04
C VAL A 199 0.47 3.70 3.63
N ALA A 200 0.12 4.98 3.53
CA ALA A 200 0.12 5.71 2.28
C ALA A 200 0.67 7.14 2.47
N TYR A 201 1.38 7.62 1.47
CA TYR A 201 1.95 8.95 1.37
C TYR A 201 1.46 9.58 0.07
N ASN A 202 1.18 10.87 0.09
CA ASN A 202 0.82 11.63 -1.10
C ASN A 202 1.97 12.51 -1.61
N THR A 203 3.19 12.31 -1.13
CA THR A 203 4.36 13.06 -1.58
C THR A 203 5.54 12.13 -1.79
N ASP A 204 6.03 12.08 -3.03
CA ASP A 204 7.30 11.43 -3.37
C ASP A 204 8.43 12.46 -3.29
N ALA A 205 9.27 12.33 -2.26
CA ALA A 205 10.39 13.22 -2.01
C ALA A 205 11.71 12.58 -2.47
N SER A 206 12.52 13.35 -3.20
CA SER A 206 13.87 12.98 -3.58
C SER A 206 14.78 14.22 -3.57
N THR A 207 15.85 14.23 -2.78
CA THR A 207 16.81 15.34 -2.71
C THR A 207 18.19 14.89 -3.19
N LYS A 208 18.93 15.77 -3.87
CA LYS A 208 20.33 15.50 -4.29
C LYS A 208 21.34 16.21 -3.39
N LYS A 209 20.95 17.28 -2.68
CA LYS A 209 21.83 17.99 -1.74
C LYS A 209 22.01 17.22 -0.42
N GLY A 210 23.23 16.81 -0.11
CA GLY A 210 23.63 16.39 1.24
C GLY A 210 24.17 14.96 1.42
N GLY A 211 24.40 14.19 0.34
CA GLY A 211 25.11 12.90 0.43
C GLY A 211 24.31 11.74 1.06
N GLY A 212 23.06 11.96 1.45
CA GLY A 212 22.11 10.94 1.85
C GLY A 212 20.73 11.33 1.36
N VAL A 213 20.07 10.45 0.63
CA VAL A 213 18.76 10.74 0.05
C VAL A 213 17.73 10.66 1.18
N GLU A 214 17.21 11.80 1.65
CA GLU A 214 15.99 11.82 2.45
C GLU A 214 14.80 11.56 1.51
N VAL A 215 14.65 10.29 1.11
CA VAL A 215 13.55 9.83 0.26
C VAL A 215 12.34 9.57 1.14
N THR A 216 11.13 9.79 0.63
CA THR A 216 9.91 9.21 1.23
C THR A 216 10.09 7.72 1.53
N ARG A 217 10.83 6.97 0.69
CA ARG A 217 11.19 5.56 0.89
C ARG A 217 12.04 5.26 2.13
N LYS A 218 12.86 6.20 2.59
CA LYS A 218 13.64 6.04 3.82
C LYS A 218 12.72 6.12 5.04
N VAL A 219 11.88 7.16 5.08
CA VAL A 219 10.85 7.32 6.12
C VAL A 219 9.88 6.13 6.11
N ASP A 220 9.54 5.65 4.91
CA ASP A 220 8.70 4.47 4.71
C ASP A 220 9.28 3.22 5.37
N ALA A 221 10.56 2.95 5.15
CA ALA A 221 11.27 1.83 5.78
C ALA A 221 11.34 1.98 7.31
N GLU A 222 11.70 3.17 7.80
CA GLU A 222 11.78 3.45 9.24
C GLU A 222 10.43 3.28 9.94
N LEU A 223 9.35 3.77 9.32
CA LEU A 223 7.99 3.63 9.85
C LEU A 223 7.52 2.18 9.82
N ARG A 224 7.78 1.44 8.74
CA ARG A 224 7.47 0.01 8.67
C ARG A 224 8.15 -0.75 9.81
N ASP A 225 9.45 -0.55 10.00
CA ASP A 225 10.23 -1.25 11.02
C ASP A 225 9.70 -0.91 12.42
N GLU A 226 9.36 0.36 12.67
CA GLU A 226 8.78 0.77 13.95
C GLU A 226 7.38 0.18 14.19
N ILE A 227 6.52 0.09 13.16
CA ILE A 227 5.22 -0.58 13.27
C ILE A 227 5.41 -2.07 13.57
N LEU A 228 6.30 -2.76 12.85
CA LEU A 228 6.56 -4.18 13.07
C LEU A 228 7.11 -4.43 14.48
N ARG A 229 8.01 -3.59 14.95
CA ARG A 229 8.58 -3.66 16.30
C ARG A 229 7.54 -3.42 17.39
N LEU A 230 6.71 -2.39 17.26
CA LEU A 230 5.74 -2.00 18.29
C LEU A 230 4.47 -2.86 18.30
N VAL A 231 4.02 -3.31 17.12
CA VAL A 231 2.72 -3.98 16.99
C VAL A 231 2.86 -5.48 16.89
N PHE A 232 3.89 -6.00 16.20
CA PHE A 232 3.96 -7.43 15.86
C PHE A 232 4.95 -8.22 16.71
N GLN A 233 6.05 -7.62 17.20
CA GLN A 233 6.94 -8.33 18.11
C GLN A 233 6.31 -8.64 19.47
N GLU A 234 5.34 -7.83 19.93
CA GLU A 234 4.53 -8.14 21.12
C GLU A 234 3.50 -9.28 20.88
N LEU A 235 3.21 -9.61 19.61
CA LEU A 235 2.24 -10.63 19.21
C LEU A 235 2.86 -11.98 18.85
N THR A 236 4.18 -12.04 18.63
CA THR A 236 4.93 -13.29 18.56
C THR A 236 5.12 -13.84 19.98
N PRO A 237 4.63 -15.04 20.31
CA PRO A 237 4.98 -15.67 21.57
C PRO A 237 6.50 -15.83 21.57
N VAL A 238 7.18 -15.13 22.48
CA VAL A 238 8.44 -15.63 23.03
C VAL A 238 8.13 -17.05 23.49
N GLY A 239 8.97 -18.02 23.13
CA GLY A 239 8.73 -19.45 23.28
C GLY A 239 8.06 -19.83 24.62
N ALA A 240 7.27 -20.90 24.54
CA ALA A 240 6.58 -21.55 25.65
C ALA A 240 7.21 -21.34 27.05
N ASP A 241 6.32 -21.09 28.03
CA ASP A 241 6.55 -20.84 29.45
C ASP A 241 7.02 -19.43 29.87
N ASN A 242 6.05 -18.61 30.30
CA ASN A 242 5.87 -18.26 31.72
C ASN A 242 4.64 -17.35 31.89
N GLY A 243 3.71 -17.78 32.73
CA GLY A 243 2.37 -17.20 32.88
C GLY A 243 2.36 -15.76 33.39
N SER A 244 2.28 -14.80 32.48
CA SER A 244 1.87 -13.42 32.76
C SER A 244 0.66 -13.05 31.91
N PRO A 245 -0.35 -12.37 32.47
CA PRO A 245 -1.60 -12.11 31.79
C PRO A 245 -1.42 -11.13 30.63
N ILE A 246 -2.03 -11.47 29.49
CA ILE A 246 -2.17 -10.62 28.32
C ILE A 246 -2.78 -9.27 28.77
N PRO A 247 -2.19 -8.10 28.44
CA PRO A 247 -2.79 -6.82 28.73
C PRO A 247 -4.13 -6.69 28.00
N ASN A 248 -5.17 -6.33 28.75
CA ASN A 248 -6.53 -6.18 28.22
C ASN A 248 -6.64 -4.88 27.40
N TRP A 249 -6.31 -4.94 26.11
CA TRP A 249 -6.49 -3.82 25.18
C TRP A 249 -7.97 -3.72 24.78
N GLN A 250 -8.70 -2.82 25.43
CA GLN A 250 -10.02 -2.40 24.94
C GLN A 250 -9.84 -1.55 23.67
N VAL A 251 -10.30 -2.07 22.53
CA VAL A 251 -10.47 -1.29 21.30
C VAL A 251 -11.46 -0.16 21.59
N ARG A 252 -10.96 1.08 21.67
CA ARG A 252 -11.81 2.27 21.73
C ARG A 252 -12.10 2.74 20.31
N PRO A 253 -13.38 2.96 19.94
CA PRO A 253 -13.69 3.52 18.63
C PRO A 253 -13.05 4.90 18.49
N ALA A 254 -12.47 5.16 17.32
CA ALA A 254 -11.83 6.42 16.99
C ALA A 254 -12.79 7.59 17.27
N ARG A 255 -12.44 8.43 18.23
CA ARG A 255 -13.12 9.71 18.42
C ARG A 255 -12.61 10.65 17.35
N ASP A 256 -13.54 11.02 16.46
CA ASP A 256 -13.43 12.07 15.48
C ASP A 256 -12.91 13.37 16.14
N LYS A 257 -11.64 13.70 15.91
CA LYS A 257 -11.06 15.04 16.10
C LYS A 257 -9.94 15.24 15.09
N SER A 258 -10.28 15.98 14.04
CA SER A 258 -9.35 16.69 13.17
C SER A 258 -8.15 17.24 13.96
N PHE A 259 -6.95 16.72 13.68
CA PHE A 259 -5.71 17.35 14.11
C PHE A 259 -5.19 18.25 12.99
N VAL A 260 -5.56 19.52 13.05
CA VAL A 260 -4.89 20.60 12.28
C VAL A 260 -3.88 21.23 13.24
N GLY A 261 -2.62 20.82 13.14
CA GLY A 261 -1.51 21.46 13.85
C GLY A 261 -0.86 22.52 12.97
N SER A 262 -1.29 23.77 13.08
CA SER A 262 -0.56 24.92 12.53
C SER A 262 0.39 25.49 13.60
N HIS A 263 1.68 25.55 13.30
CA HIS A 263 2.70 26.15 14.15
C HIS A 263 2.53 27.68 14.14
N ARG A 264 2.35 28.32 15.31
CA ARG A 264 2.31 29.78 15.46
C ARG A 264 3.51 30.21 16.30
N ALA A 265 4.33 31.10 15.75
CA ALA A 265 5.51 31.66 16.38
C ALA A 265 5.14 32.55 17.59
N ASP A 266 5.76 32.28 18.74
CA ASP A 266 5.68 33.12 19.93
C ASP A 266 6.42 34.45 19.72
N ARG A 267 5.68 35.57 19.85
CA ARG A 267 6.25 36.88 20.18
C ARG A 267 6.00 37.13 21.67
N GLY A 268 7.01 36.89 22.49
CA GLY A 268 7.03 37.33 23.89
C GLY A 268 7.39 38.81 23.97
N ALA A 269 6.41 39.65 24.30
CA ALA A 269 6.63 41.02 24.75
C ALA A 269 7.04 41.01 26.22
N ALA A 270 8.20 41.59 26.54
CA ALA A 270 8.59 41.92 27.92
C ALA A 270 8.56 43.45 28.06
N ALA A 271 7.53 43.95 28.73
CA ALA A 271 7.48 45.32 29.25
C ALA A 271 8.20 45.37 30.61
N LYS A 272 9.17 46.27 30.74
CA LYS A 272 9.60 46.86 32.02
C LYS A 272 9.80 48.35 31.77
N GLY A 273 8.97 49.16 32.41
CA GLY A 273 9.05 50.61 32.34
C GLY A 273 10.11 51.21 33.26
N ALA A 274 10.40 52.49 33.04
CA ALA A 274 10.27 53.58 34.01
C ALA A 274 11.14 54.79 33.62
N ARG A 275 10.49 55.97 33.56
CA ARG A 275 11.02 57.33 33.89
C ARG A 275 12.10 57.89 32.94
N ASP A 276 12.24 59.18 32.66
CA ASP A 276 11.56 60.42 33.02
C ASP A 276 12.11 61.50 32.03
N GLY A 277 11.36 62.59 31.84
CA GLY A 277 11.99 63.92 31.71
C GLY A 277 12.31 64.50 30.32
N ARG A 278 11.35 65.29 29.83
CA ARG A 278 11.46 66.51 28.99
C ARG A 278 11.88 66.38 27.53
#